data_AF-B1C2F0-F1
#
_entry.id   AF-B1C2F0-F1
#
_cell.length_a   1.000
_cell.length_b   1.000
_cell.length_c   1.000
_cell.angle_alpha   90.00
_cell.angle_beta   90.00
_cell.angle_gamma   90.00
#
_symmetry.space_group_name_H-M   'P 1'
#
loop_
_entity.id
_entity.type
_entity.pdbx_description
1 polymer ?
#
loop_
_entity_poly.entity_id
_entity_poly.type
_entity_poly.pdbx_seq_one_letter_code
_entity_poly.pdbx_strand_id
1 'polypeptide(L)'
;MIVVLSLCVFFDIFSVKALSNIDHVSKLFEEFITKCFNDEENVLVYNGEREISDDFLNLYRNSYNNGDLATINKAIVDNNYEITYIKEEPSTRASTVVAKTFQSYESGYDSGNRYFKEWLTSLYCRFSYNPSTGNITYIYDPQLSVEFVGWGGAFSPSIYDVSTSKRQASRLSVEYSCSYKVRAELTLHDYLPSLNLDYGSCGHTYTLKA
;
A
#
# COMPACT_ATOMS: atom_id res chain seq x y z
N MET A 1 14.20 26.56 47.17
CA MET A 1 13.33 26.39 45.98
C MET A 1 14.25 26.05 44.82
N ILE A 2 14.39 24.77 44.50
CA ILE A 2 15.34 24.26 43.50
C ILE A 2 14.53 24.05 42.22
N VAL A 3 14.86 24.82 41.18
CA VAL A 3 14.33 24.62 39.83
C VAL A 3 15.12 23.49 39.20
N VAL A 4 14.51 22.30 39.07
CA VAL A 4 15.07 21.19 38.31
C VAL A 4 14.64 21.38 36.86
N LEU A 5 15.54 21.91 36.03
CA LEU A 5 15.41 21.87 34.57
C LEU A 5 15.54 20.41 34.13
N SER A 6 14.41 19.77 33.84
CA SER A 6 14.39 18.46 33.19
C SER A 6 14.79 18.65 31.72
N LEU A 7 16.05 18.44 31.40
CA LEU A 7 16.52 18.32 30.03
C LEU A 7 15.94 17.03 29.44
N CYS A 8 14.92 17.14 28.59
CA CYS A 8 14.48 16.06 27.73
C CYS A 8 15.60 15.75 26.72
N VAL A 9 16.35 14.68 26.96
CA VAL A 9 17.24 14.12 25.94
C VAL A 9 16.36 13.27 25.03
N PHE A 10 15.89 13.86 23.94
CA PHE A 10 15.37 13.10 22.81
C PHE A 10 16.56 12.37 22.17
N PHE A 11 16.63 11.06 22.36
CA PHE A 11 17.49 10.22 21.56
C PHE A 11 16.80 10.03 20.20
N ASP A 12 17.09 10.91 19.26
CA ASP A 12 16.95 10.58 17.85
C ASP A 12 17.98 9.49 17.53
N ILE A 13 17.58 8.23 17.70
CA ILE A 13 18.31 7.11 17.09
C ILE A 13 17.95 7.15 15.61
N PHE A 14 18.53 8.10 14.88
CA PHE A 14 18.72 7.91 13.44
C PHE A 14 19.63 6.71 13.30
N SER A 15 19.05 5.52 13.12
CA SER A 15 19.78 4.35 12.69
C SER A 15 20.25 4.60 11.26
N VAL A 16 21.41 5.25 11.12
CA VAL A 16 22.16 5.42 9.88
C VAL A 16 22.74 4.06 9.47
N LYS A 17 21.89 3.10 9.12
CA LYS A 17 22.22 1.85 8.42
C LYS A 17 20.98 1.26 7.75
N ALA A 18 20.54 1.86 6.64
CA ALA A 18 19.77 1.14 5.62
C ALA A 18 19.72 1.81 4.23
N LEU A 19 20.69 2.69 3.90
CA LEU A 19 20.71 3.34 2.58
C LEU A 19 21.17 2.41 1.44
N SER A 20 21.72 1.22 1.73
CA SER A 20 22.40 0.39 0.72
C SER A 20 21.48 -0.46 -0.15
N ASN A 21 20.17 -0.51 0.11
CA ASN A 21 19.21 -1.26 -0.72
C ASN A 21 18.30 -0.36 -1.58
N ILE A 22 18.39 0.98 -1.44
CA ILE A 22 17.55 1.91 -2.20
C ILE A 22 18.05 2.07 -3.65
N ASP A 23 19.34 1.79 -3.90
CA ASP A 23 19.92 1.83 -5.26
C ASP A 23 19.49 0.63 -6.13
N HIS A 24 19.00 -0.46 -5.52
CA HIS A 24 18.45 -1.60 -6.23
C HIS A 24 16.93 -1.57 -6.19
N VAL A 25 16.34 -1.07 -7.26
CA VAL A 25 14.89 -1.13 -7.49
C VAL A 25 14.49 -2.60 -7.66
N SER A 26 13.51 -3.04 -6.88
CA SER A 26 13.00 -4.41 -7.02
C SER A 26 12.13 -4.54 -8.26
N LYS A 27 12.07 -5.77 -8.79
CA LYS A 27 11.18 -6.08 -9.92
C LYS A 27 9.71 -5.83 -9.58
N LEU A 28 9.31 -6.05 -8.32
CA LEU A 28 7.95 -5.77 -7.85
C LEU A 28 7.64 -4.28 -7.97
N PHE A 29 8.55 -3.42 -7.49
CA PHE A 29 8.40 -1.98 -7.63
C PHE A 29 8.39 -1.55 -9.09
N GLU A 30 9.35 -2.03 -9.90
CA GLU A 30 9.43 -1.71 -11.33
C GLU A 30 8.12 -2.03 -12.06
N GLU A 31 7.57 -3.22 -11.86
CA GLU A 31 6.30 -3.62 -12.49
C GLU A 31 5.12 -2.78 -11.99
N PHE A 32 5.07 -2.48 -10.69
CA PHE A 32 4.00 -1.68 -10.11
C PHE A 32 4.04 -0.23 -10.58
N ILE A 33 5.19 0.42 -10.51
CA ILE A 33 5.35 1.84 -10.89
C ILE A 33 5.15 2.03 -12.40
N THR A 34 5.59 1.06 -13.21
CA THR A 34 5.35 1.04 -14.66
C THR A 34 3.85 1.02 -14.98
N LYS A 35 3.04 0.24 -14.25
CA LYS A 35 1.58 0.29 -14.42
C LYS A 35 1.04 1.67 -14.11
N CYS A 36 1.49 2.29 -13.02
CA CYS A 36 1.02 3.60 -12.59
C CYS A 36 1.31 4.69 -13.65
N PHE A 37 2.54 4.77 -14.17
CA PHE A 37 2.89 5.78 -15.17
C PHE A 37 2.32 5.49 -16.57
N ASN A 38 1.96 4.24 -16.88
CA ASN A 38 1.32 3.91 -18.16
C ASN A 38 -0.19 4.11 -18.15
N ASP A 39 -0.81 4.25 -16.97
CA ASP A 39 -2.26 4.36 -16.77
C ASP A 39 -2.55 5.36 -15.65
N GLU A 40 -2.08 6.59 -15.87
CA GLU A 40 -2.04 7.69 -14.88
C GLU A 40 -3.42 8.07 -14.34
N GLU A 41 -4.48 7.92 -15.16
CA GLU A 41 -5.87 8.21 -14.77
C GLU A 41 -6.38 7.26 -13.66
N ASN A 42 -5.71 6.12 -13.48
CA ASN A 42 -6.06 5.08 -12.52
C ASN A 42 -5.06 5.00 -11.36
N VAL A 43 -4.40 6.12 -11.03
CA VAL A 43 -3.45 6.19 -9.92
C VAL A 43 -3.98 7.11 -8.83
N LEU A 44 -3.89 6.66 -7.58
CA LEU A 44 -4.06 7.50 -6.41
C LEU A 44 -2.75 7.55 -5.64
N VAL A 45 -2.28 8.76 -5.34
CA VAL A 45 -1.13 8.97 -4.46
C VAL A 45 -1.53 9.88 -3.32
N TYR A 46 -1.28 9.45 -2.09
CA TYR A 46 -1.54 10.24 -0.88
C TYR A 46 -0.23 10.56 -0.15
N ASN A 47 -0.17 11.79 0.37
CA ASN A 47 0.80 12.23 1.36
C ASN A 47 0.02 12.56 2.64
N GLY A 48 -0.08 11.58 3.54
CA GLY A 48 -1.05 11.62 4.64
C GLY A 48 -2.47 11.73 4.11
N GLU A 49 -3.23 12.73 4.57
CA GLU A 49 -4.64 12.90 4.15
C GLU A 49 -4.81 13.61 2.80
N ARG A 50 -3.73 14.11 2.19
CA ARG A 50 -3.79 14.89 0.95
C ARG A 50 -3.51 14.01 -0.26
N GLU A 51 -4.46 13.95 -1.18
CA GLU A 51 -4.26 13.39 -2.53
C GLU A 51 -3.33 14.31 -3.36
N ILE A 52 -2.29 13.72 -3.95
CA ILE A 52 -1.24 14.40 -4.73
C ILE A 52 -0.92 13.65 -6.04
N SER A 53 -1.86 12.88 -6.59
CA SER A 53 -1.65 12.00 -7.75
C SER A 53 -1.00 12.74 -8.94
N ASP A 54 -1.59 13.86 -9.39
CA ASP A 54 -1.08 14.66 -10.50
C ASP A 54 0.28 15.29 -10.19
N ASP A 55 0.44 15.84 -8.97
CA ASP A 55 1.69 16.46 -8.53
C ASP A 55 2.84 15.44 -8.51
N PHE A 56 2.57 14.24 -7.98
CA PHE A 56 3.54 13.14 -7.92
C PHE A 56 3.93 12.67 -9.32
N LEU A 57 2.96 12.36 -10.18
CA LEU A 57 3.22 11.87 -11.54
C LEU A 57 3.97 12.90 -12.37
N ASN A 58 3.60 14.18 -12.28
CA ASN A 58 4.30 15.24 -13.00
C ASN A 58 5.71 15.48 -12.47
N LEU A 59 5.91 15.43 -11.15
CA LEU A 59 7.22 15.60 -10.53
C LEU A 59 8.20 14.50 -10.97
N TYR A 60 7.75 13.25 -11.03
CA TYR A 60 8.62 12.09 -11.30
C TYR A 60 8.58 11.59 -12.75
N ARG A 61 7.82 12.23 -13.65
CA ARG A 61 7.71 11.84 -15.07
C ARG A 61 9.06 11.74 -15.78
N ASN A 62 9.93 12.72 -15.57
CA ASN A 62 11.26 12.71 -16.19
C ASN A 62 12.14 11.57 -15.64
N SER A 63 12.07 11.30 -14.34
CA SER A 63 12.77 10.16 -13.73
C SER A 63 12.29 8.85 -14.33
N TYR A 64 10.97 8.67 -14.46
CA TYR A 64 10.38 7.47 -15.09
C TYR A 64 10.82 7.32 -16.55
N ASN A 65 10.68 8.36 -17.37
CA ASN A 65 11.05 8.33 -18.80
C ASN A 65 12.54 8.05 -19.03
N ASN A 66 13.40 8.43 -18.08
CA ASN A 66 14.84 8.19 -18.14
C ASN A 66 15.25 6.84 -17.50
N GLY A 67 14.30 6.06 -16.97
CA GLY A 67 14.56 4.80 -16.28
C GLY A 67 15.15 4.94 -14.87
N ASP A 68 15.14 6.15 -14.30
CA ASP A 68 15.59 6.43 -12.93
C ASP A 68 14.49 6.10 -11.92
N LEU A 69 14.20 4.81 -11.78
CA LEU A 69 13.19 4.30 -10.85
C LEU A 69 13.67 4.37 -9.39
N ALA A 70 14.98 4.44 -9.14
CA ALA A 70 15.55 4.52 -7.80
C ALA A 70 15.16 5.82 -7.10
N THR A 71 15.19 6.95 -7.83
CA THR A 71 14.70 8.24 -7.34
C THR A 71 13.23 8.18 -6.92
N ILE A 72 12.39 7.50 -7.70
CA ILE A 72 10.96 7.37 -7.41
C ILE A 72 10.74 6.49 -6.17
N ASN A 73 11.41 5.33 -6.12
CA ASN A 73 11.31 4.41 -4.98
C ASN A 73 11.75 5.09 -3.67
N LYS A 74 12.91 5.76 -3.71
CA LYS A 74 13.42 6.54 -2.58
C LYS A 74 12.42 7.58 -2.11
N ALA A 75 11.79 8.31 -3.04
CA ALA A 75 10.80 9.31 -2.70
C ALA A 75 9.57 8.73 -2.01
N ILE A 76 9.06 7.59 -2.50
CA ILE A 76 7.91 6.92 -1.89
C ILE A 76 8.23 6.52 -0.44
N VAL A 77 9.40 5.92 -0.22
CA VAL A 77 9.83 5.48 1.12
C VAL A 77 10.11 6.67 2.05
N ASP A 78 10.92 7.64 1.60
CA ASP A 78 11.38 8.75 2.45
C ASP A 78 10.23 9.71 2.83
N ASN A 79 9.22 9.86 1.96
CA ASN A 79 8.05 10.71 2.22
C ASN A 79 6.81 9.94 2.70
N ASN A 80 6.92 8.61 2.84
CA ASN A 80 5.80 7.74 3.20
C ASN A 80 4.57 7.97 2.32
N TYR A 81 4.77 8.01 0.99
CA TYR A 81 3.67 8.13 0.05
C TYR A 81 2.90 6.82 -0.03
N GLU A 82 1.57 6.92 0.03
CA GLU A 82 0.68 5.79 -0.23
C GLU A 82 0.29 5.83 -1.70
N ILE A 83 0.79 4.88 -2.48
CA ILE A 83 0.50 4.78 -3.92
C ILE A 83 -0.38 3.57 -4.21
N THR A 84 -1.45 3.80 -4.96
CA THR A 84 -2.46 2.81 -5.31
C THR A 84 -2.75 2.86 -6.80
N TYR A 85 -2.66 1.70 -7.45
CA TYR A 85 -3.15 1.49 -8.80
C TYR A 85 -4.58 0.95 -8.76
N ILE A 86 -5.48 1.55 -9.52
CA ILE A 86 -6.88 1.17 -9.63
C ILE A 86 -7.03 0.29 -10.86
N LYS A 87 -7.25 -1.01 -10.65
CA LYS A 87 -7.61 -1.90 -11.75
C LYS A 87 -9.11 -1.83 -12.00
N GLU A 88 -9.50 -1.29 -13.14
CA GLU A 88 -10.88 -1.37 -13.61
C GLU A 88 -11.23 -2.80 -14.00
N GLU A 89 -12.35 -3.30 -13.50
CA GLU A 89 -12.87 -4.59 -13.92
C GLU A 89 -13.84 -4.39 -15.09
N PRO A 90 -13.83 -5.26 -16.11
CA PRO A 90 -14.68 -5.10 -17.28
C PRO A 90 -16.15 -5.09 -16.86
N SER A 91 -16.80 -3.93 -17.04
CA SER A 91 -18.24 -3.79 -16.88
C SER A 91 -18.90 -3.88 -18.25
N THR A 92 -19.93 -4.72 -18.37
CA THR A 92 -20.83 -4.62 -19.52
C THR A 92 -21.72 -3.40 -19.30
N ARG A 93 -22.05 -2.63 -20.36
CA ARG A 93 -22.92 -1.43 -20.27
C ARG A 93 -24.31 -1.69 -19.62
N ALA A 94 -24.71 -2.96 -19.45
CA ALA A 94 -25.94 -3.37 -18.78
C ALA A 94 -25.74 -3.74 -17.30
N SER A 95 -24.52 -3.66 -16.77
CA SER A 95 -24.21 -4.00 -15.38
C SER A 95 -24.65 -2.87 -14.46
N THR A 96 -25.58 -3.18 -13.57
CA THR A 96 -25.89 -2.35 -12.40
C THR A 96 -24.81 -2.45 -11.32
N VAL A 97 -23.75 -3.23 -11.54
CA VAL A 97 -22.64 -3.46 -10.62
C VAL A 97 -21.42 -2.66 -11.06
N VAL A 98 -20.90 -1.86 -10.13
CA VAL A 98 -19.60 -1.18 -10.23
C VAL A 98 -18.61 -2.01 -9.45
N ALA A 99 -17.46 -2.30 -10.05
CA ALA A 99 -16.40 -3.08 -9.42
C ALA A 99 -15.02 -2.54 -9.79
N LYS A 100 -14.14 -2.43 -8.81
CA LYS A 100 -12.73 -2.04 -8.99
C LYS A 100 -11.86 -2.79 -7.99
N THR A 101 -10.62 -3.06 -8.36
CA THR A 101 -9.59 -3.55 -7.43
C THR A 101 -8.62 -2.42 -7.15
N PHE A 102 -8.48 -2.04 -5.88
CA PHE A 102 -7.46 -1.09 -5.43
C PHE A 102 -6.21 -1.89 -5.05
N GLN A 103 -5.12 -1.72 -5.80
CA GLN A 103 -3.84 -2.37 -5.55
C GLN A 103 -2.83 -1.35 -5.02
N SER A 104 -2.51 -1.41 -3.73
CA SER A 104 -1.51 -0.53 -3.09
C SER A 104 -0.16 -1.22 -2.99
N TYR A 105 0.89 -0.43 -3.21
CA TYR A 105 2.27 -0.86 -2.95
C TYR A 105 2.63 -0.56 -1.50
N GLU A 106 3.22 -1.56 -0.85
CA GLU A 106 3.61 -1.52 0.55
C GLU A 106 5.10 -1.80 0.65
N SER A 107 5.74 -1.16 1.62
CA SER A 107 7.13 -1.48 1.95
C SER A 107 7.43 -1.17 3.40
N GLY A 108 8.43 -1.86 3.95
CA GLY A 108 8.81 -1.64 5.34
C GLY A 108 9.94 -2.55 5.80
N TYR A 109 10.56 -2.15 6.90
CA TYR A 109 11.50 -2.99 7.63
C TYR A 109 10.78 -3.79 8.70
N ASP A 110 11.36 -4.92 9.11
CA ASP A 110 10.96 -5.57 10.37
C ASP A 110 11.15 -4.60 11.55
N SER A 111 10.49 -4.88 12.67
CA SER A 111 10.56 -4.09 13.91
C SER A 111 11.99 -3.94 14.48
N GLY A 112 12.91 -4.83 14.09
CA GLY A 112 14.34 -4.71 14.40
C GLY A 112 15.15 -3.85 13.42
N ASN A 113 14.51 -3.31 12.38
CA ASN A 113 15.10 -2.52 11.30
C ASN A 113 16.24 -3.23 10.54
N ARG A 114 16.08 -4.53 10.23
CA ARG A 114 17.12 -5.39 9.63
C ARG A 114 16.82 -5.82 8.22
N TYR A 115 15.56 -6.17 7.94
CA TYR A 115 15.13 -6.74 6.66
C TYR A 115 14.06 -5.86 6.05
N PHE A 116 14.41 -5.14 4.98
CA PHE A 116 13.44 -4.45 4.15
C PHE A 116 12.68 -5.44 3.28
N LYS A 117 11.38 -5.25 3.15
CA LYS A 117 10.50 -6.01 2.25
C LYS A 117 9.47 -5.10 1.60
N GLU A 118 8.96 -5.56 0.48
CA GLU A 118 7.92 -4.91 -0.32
C GLU A 118 6.84 -5.93 -0.63
N TRP A 119 5.59 -5.51 -0.67
CA TRP A 119 4.45 -6.38 -0.98
C TRP A 119 3.32 -5.57 -1.60
N LEU A 120 2.30 -6.25 -2.12
CA LEU A 120 1.12 -5.61 -2.69
C LEU A 120 -0.12 -5.95 -1.87
N THR A 121 -0.91 -4.93 -1.55
CA THR A 121 -2.25 -5.07 -0.98
C THR A 121 -3.28 -4.90 -2.09
N SER A 122 -4.16 -5.88 -2.33
CA SER A 122 -5.26 -5.75 -3.28
C SER A 122 -6.61 -5.84 -2.55
N LEU A 123 -7.45 -4.81 -2.68
CA LEU A 123 -8.82 -4.80 -2.17
C LEU A 123 -9.81 -4.75 -3.33
N TYR A 124 -10.49 -5.86 -3.57
CA TYR A 124 -11.57 -5.94 -4.55
C TYR A 124 -12.88 -5.45 -3.93
N CYS A 125 -13.45 -4.43 -4.55
CA CYS A 125 -14.62 -3.70 -4.07
C CYS A 125 -15.70 -3.69 -5.13
N ARG A 126 -16.96 -3.91 -4.74
CA ARG A 126 -18.10 -3.81 -5.66
C ARG A 126 -19.41 -3.50 -4.98
N PHE A 127 -20.26 -2.73 -5.64
CA PHE A 127 -21.65 -2.49 -5.22
C PHE A 127 -22.57 -2.47 -6.43
N SER A 128 -23.87 -2.71 -6.21
CA SER A 128 -24.90 -2.54 -7.23
C SER A 128 -25.78 -1.32 -6.96
N TYR A 129 -26.26 -0.68 -8.01
CA TYR A 129 -27.16 0.47 -7.94
C TYR A 129 -28.24 0.42 -9.02
N ASN A 130 -29.34 1.14 -8.82
CA ASN A 130 -30.38 1.31 -9.83
C ASN A 130 -30.09 2.58 -10.65
N PRO A 131 -29.78 2.47 -11.97
CA PRO A 131 -29.42 3.62 -12.80
C PRO A 131 -30.52 4.66 -12.95
N SER A 132 -31.79 4.24 -12.90
CA SER A 132 -32.94 5.14 -13.03
C SER A 132 -33.19 5.99 -11.79
N THR A 133 -32.83 5.49 -10.60
CA THR A 133 -33.07 6.18 -9.33
C THR A 133 -31.80 6.76 -8.70
N GLY A 134 -30.62 6.35 -9.19
CA GLY A 134 -29.33 6.75 -8.64
C GLY A 134 -29.11 6.28 -7.21
N ASN A 135 -29.70 5.14 -6.81
CA ASN A 135 -29.61 4.61 -5.46
C ASN A 135 -28.89 3.26 -5.46
N ILE A 136 -27.94 3.09 -4.54
CA ILE A 136 -27.34 1.79 -4.23
C ILE A 136 -28.43 0.80 -3.80
N THR A 137 -28.39 -0.39 -4.38
CA THR A 137 -29.30 -1.50 -4.06
C THR A 137 -28.64 -2.56 -3.19
N TYR A 138 -27.33 -2.75 -3.33
CA TYR A 138 -26.58 -3.72 -2.53
C TYR A 138 -25.09 -3.36 -2.47
N ILE A 139 -24.48 -3.61 -1.31
CA ILE A 139 -23.04 -3.41 -1.08
C ILE A 139 -22.41 -4.77 -0.74
N TYR A 140 -21.52 -5.26 -1.59
CA TYR A 140 -20.87 -6.56 -1.38
C TYR A 140 -19.74 -6.45 -0.36
N ASP A 141 -19.39 -7.56 0.30
CA ASP A 141 -18.20 -7.57 1.15
C ASP A 141 -16.93 -7.42 0.31
N PRO A 142 -15.98 -6.57 0.72
CA PRO A 142 -14.71 -6.44 0.02
C PRO A 142 -13.85 -7.69 0.22
N GLN A 143 -13.02 -8.00 -0.76
CA GLN A 143 -12.11 -9.15 -0.73
C GLN A 143 -10.67 -8.64 -0.70
N LEU A 144 -9.97 -8.94 0.40
CA LEU A 144 -8.56 -8.62 0.59
C LEU A 144 -7.67 -9.76 0.07
N SER A 145 -6.65 -9.42 -0.71
CA SER A 145 -5.55 -10.30 -1.09
C SER A 145 -4.22 -9.58 -0.85
N VAL A 146 -3.22 -10.28 -0.34
CA VAL A 146 -1.89 -9.72 -0.07
C VAL A 146 -0.83 -10.60 -0.73
N GLU A 147 0.06 -10.00 -1.50
CA GLU A 147 1.04 -10.69 -2.33
C GLU A 147 2.47 -10.36 -1.89
N PHE A 148 3.19 -11.39 -1.42
CA PHE A 148 4.58 -11.28 -0.93
C PHE A 148 5.62 -11.66 -1.98
N VAL A 149 5.39 -11.27 -3.24
CA VAL A 149 6.30 -11.62 -4.35
C VAL A 149 7.69 -11.03 -4.08
N GLY A 150 8.74 -11.83 -4.30
CA GLY A 150 10.13 -11.37 -4.15
C GLY A 150 10.71 -11.44 -2.73
N TRP A 151 9.97 -11.95 -1.73
CA TRP A 151 10.50 -12.07 -0.37
C TRP A 151 11.64 -13.09 -0.23
N GLY A 152 11.76 -14.02 -1.18
CA GLY A 152 12.81 -15.06 -1.20
C GLY A 152 12.44 -16.28 -0.36
N GLY A 153 12.93 -17.45 -0.76
CA GLY A 153 12.49 -18.74 -0.20
C GLY A 153 12.84 -18.99 1.27
N ALA A 154 13.72 -18.18 1.87
CA ALA A 154 14.04 -18.26 3.31
C ALA A 154 12.97 -17.61 4.20
N PHE A 155 12.06 -16.81 3.61
CA PHE A 155 11.01 -16.10 4.32
C PHE A 155 9.67 -16.80 4.11
N SER A 156 8.94 -17.03 5.20
CA SER A 156 7.55 -17.51 5.20
C SER A 156 6.62 -16.40 5.71
N PRO A 157 6.18 -15.48 4.84
CA PRO A 157 5.33 -14.36 5.22
C PRO A 157 3.87 -14.78 5.43
N SER A 158 3.17 -14.05 6.30
CA SER A 158 1.74 -14.21 6.54
C SER A 158 1.10 -12.91 7.02
N ILE A 159 -0.20 -12.76 6.75
CA ILE A 159 -1.04 -11.72 7.35
C ILE A 159 -1.87 -12.28 8.51
N TYR A 160 -2.17 -11.43 9.48
CA TYR A 160 -3.03 -11.76 10.62
C TYR A 160 -3.80 -10.53 11.12
N ASP A 161 -4.71 -10.70 12.08
CA ASP A 161 -5.61 -9.64 12.57
C ASP A 161 -6.35 -8.91 11.43
N VAL A 162 -6.80 -9.68 10.42
CA VAL A 162 -7.44 -9.14 9.22
C VAL A 162 -8.84 -8.62 9.54
N SER A 163 -9.11 -7.39 9.14
CA SER A 163 -10.43 -6.76 9.21
C SER A 163 -10.77 -6.09 7.88
N THR A 164 -12.02 -6.23 7.46
CA THR A 164 -12.55 -5.47 6.32
C THR A 164 -13.90 -4.86 6.68
N SER A 165 -14.20 -3.72 6.07
CA SER A 165 -15.47 -3.02 6.30
C SER A 165 -15.97 -2.33 5.04
N LYS A 166 -17.27 -2.05 5.05
CA LYS A 166 -17.98 -1.32 3.99
C LYS A 166 -19.00 -0.39 4.61
N ARG A 167 -19.13 0.82 4.07
CA ARG A 167 -20.19 1.75 4.45
C ARG A 167 -20.65 2.57 3.25
N GLN A 168 -21.95 2.81 3.18
CA GLN A 168 -22.49 3.74 2.19
C GLN A 168 -22.03 5.15 2.53
N ALA A 169 -21.33 5.81 1.60
CA ALA A 169 -20.81 7.17 1.78
C ALA A 169 -21.74 8.22 1.15
N SER A 170 -22.43 7.88 0.05
CA SER A 170 -23.45 8.72 -0.57
C SER A 170 -24.50 7.88 -1.31
N ARG A 171 -25.36 8.51 -2.13
CA ARG A 171 -26.35 7.78 -2.94
C ARG A 171 -25.73 6.85 -3.99
N LEU A 172 -24.53 7.18 -4.46
CA LEU A 172 -23.81 6.48 -5.53
C LEU A 172 -22.33 6.23 -5.18
N SER A 173 -21.99 6.24 -3.89
CA SER A 173 -20.64 5.92 -3.45
C SER A 173 -20.63 5.08 -2.19
N VAL A 174 -19.65 4.19 -2.13
CA VAL A 174 -19.38 3.30 -1.00
C VAL A 174 -17.93 3.44 -0.62
N GLU A 175 -17.68 3.57 0.67
CA GLU A 175 -16.35 3.47 1.23
C GLU A 175 -16.09 2.03 1.68
N TYR A 176 -14.93 1.51 1.30
CA TYR A 176 -14.41 0.20 1.71
C TYR A 176 -13.11 0.40 2.44
N SER A 177 -12.89 -0.37 3.49
CA SER A 177 -11.63 -0.34 4.24
C SER A 177 -11.12 -1.74 4.50
N CYS A 178 -9.81 -1.86 4.64
CA CYS A 178 -9.15 -3.06 5.12
C CYS A 178 -8.06 -2.69 6.13
N SER A 179 -7.77 -3.60 7.05
CA SER A 179 -6.58 -3.55 7.89
C SER A 179 -6.09 -4.96 8.20
N TYR A 180 -4.78 -5.08 8.39
CA TYR A 180 -4.13 -6.34 8.72
C TYR A 180 -2.74 -6.06 9.29
N LYS A 181 -2.12 -7.08 9.89
CA LYS A 181 -0.72 -7.06 10.30
C LYS A 181 0.10 -8.02 9.48
N VAL A 182 1.38 -7.71 9.31
CA VAL A 182 2.33 -8.52 8.53
C VAL A 182 3.41 -9.09 9.43
N ARG A 183 3.68 -10.38 9.28
CA ARG A 183 4.82 -11.04 9.90
C ARG A 183 5.47 -12.02 8.93
N ALA A 184 6.71 -12.40 9.19
CA ALA A 184 7.35 -13.52 8.52
C ALA A 184 8.22 -14.32 9.47
N GLU A 185 8.31 -15.62 9.21
CA GLU A 185 9.35 -16.47 9.78
C GLU A 185 10.55 -16.50 8.83
N LEU A 186 11.75 -16.24 9.34
CA LEU A 186 13.01 -16.35 8.59
C LEU A 186 13.74 -17.62 9.04
N THR A 187 13.95 -18.53 8.10
CA THR A 187 14.73 -19.76 8.29
C THR A 187 16.11 -19.58 7.68
N LEU A 188 17.13 -19.40 8.52
CA LEU A 188 18.53 -19.27 8.08
C LEU A 188 19.17 -20.63 7.77
N HIS A 189 18.79 -21.66 8.52
CA HIS A 189 19.24 -23.03 8.35
C HIS A 189 18.26 -23.98 9.04
N ASP A 190 18.02 -25.18 8.49
CA ASP A 190 17.07 -26.17 9.00
C ASP A 190 17.25 -26.59 10.47
N TYR A 191 18.42 -26.31 11.06
CA TYR A 191 18.77 -26.70 12.43
C TYR A 191 18.77 -25.51 13.41
N LEU A 192 18.58 -24.28 12.93
CA LEU A 192 18.52 -23.09 13.76
C LEU A 192 17.05 -22.69 14.00
N PRO A 193 16.72 -22.12 15.17
CA PRO A 193 15.39 -21.57 15.40
C PRO A 193 15.03 -20.53 14.34
N SER A 194 13.79 -20.57 13.86
CA SER A 194 13.27 -19.52 12.98
C SER A 194 13.20 -18.19 13.74
N LEU A 195 13.52 -17.12 13.03
CA LEU A 195 13.40 -15.77 13.55
C LEU A 195 12.04 -15.21 13.15
N ASN A 196 11.24 -14.81 14.13
CA ASN A 196 10.00 -14.09 13.90
C ASN A 196 10.30 -12.62 13.60
N LEU A 197 9.80 -12.15 12.46
CA LEU A 197 9.91 -10.78 11.98
C LEU A 197 8.51 -10.17 11.93
N ASP A 198 8.35 -8.99 12.53
CA ASP A 198 7.09 -8.24 12.53
C ASP A 198 7.28 -6.99 11.67
N TYR A 199 6.43 -6.81 10.67
CA TYR A 199 6.46 -5.67 9.74
C TYR A 199 5.36 -4.64 10.05
N GLY A 200 4.63 -4.82 11.15
CA GLY A 200 3.65 -3.85 11.63
C GLY A 200 2.27 -4.03 10.99
N SER A 201 1.53 -2.93 10.95
CA SER A 201 0.12 -2.88 10.52
C SER A 201 -0.01 -2.10 9.22
N CYS A 202 -0.87 -2.60 8.34
CA CYS A 202 -1.31 -1.92 7.13
C CYS A 202 -2.81 -1.65 7.23
N GLY A 203 -3.25 -0.53 6.67
CA GLY A 203 -4.67 -0.22 6.61
C GLY A 203 -4.96 0.81 5.52
N HIS A 204 -6.05 0.58 4.80
CA HIS A 204 -6.45 1.42 3.68
C HIS A 204 -7.94 1.68 3.70
N THR A 205 -8.32 2.82 3.13
CA THR A 205 -9.72 3.20 2.90
C THR A 205 -9.87 3.80 1.51
N TYR A 206 -10.79 3.23 0.73
CA TYR A 206 -11.05 3.69 -0.64
C TYR A 206 -12.53 3.98 -0.85
N THR A 207 -12.81 4.98 -1.68
CA THR A 207 -14.18 5.29 -2.11
C THR A 207 -14.42 4.80 -3.53
N LEU A 208 -15.36 3.88 -3.71
CA LEU A 208 -15.85 3.46 -5.02
C LEU A 208 -17.11 4.27 -5.38
N LYS A 209 -17.13 4.86 -6.58
CA LYS A 209 -18.25 5.66 -7.10
C LYS A 209 -18.79 5.03 -8.40
N ALA A 210 -20.10 5.16 -8.62
CA ALA A 210 -20.76 4.80 -9.87
C ALA A 210 -20.68 5.91 -10.92
#